data_AF-A0A9D9CKW5-F1
#
_entry.id   AF-A0A9D9CKW5-F1
#
_cell.length_a   1.000
_cell.length_b   1.000
_cell.length_c   1.000
_cell.angle_alpha   90.00
_cell.angle_beta   90.00
_cell.angle_gamma   90.00
#
_symmetry.space_group_name_H-M   'P 1'
#
loop_
_entity.id
_entity.type
_entity.pdbx_description
1 polymer ?
#
loop_
_entity_poly.entity_id
_entity_poly.type
_entity_poly.pdbx_seq_one_letter_code
_entity_poly.pdbx_strand_id
1 'polypeptide(L)'
;PMYCGIYNVPECFSENNGALTVYSPTSEFWTYNAVANFAYSRYSYMLKDIRAHQATWEDYFNQLVPAVDQMAQGVSEEEARRLLTKFSCDQAEQSTQSWKELGQYLLVKYMDGVVKEEKDGKFVTNEAGIPEKVGRLGYPEEYLRLIAPTEKKEVNINK
;
A
#
# COMPACT_ATOMS: atom_id res chain seq x y z
N PRO A 1 -12.03 7.58 8.64
CA PRO A 1 -13.24 7.52 9.50
C PRO A 1 -14.45 8.05 8.75
N MET A 2 -15.57 7.32 8.77
CA MET A 2 -16.80 7.70 8.08
C MET A 2 -17.90 7.94 9.11
N TYR A 3 -18.36 9.18 9.23
CA TYR A 3 -19.44 9.52 10.16
C TYR A 3 -20.81 9.15 9.59
N CYS A 4 -21.71 8.70 10.46
CA CYS A 4 -23.11 8.53 10.10
C CYS A 4 -23.80 9.90 9.92
N GLY A 5 -24.76 9.99 9.01
CA GLY A 5 -25.53 11.23 8.78
C GLY A 5 -24.83 12.28 7.92
N ILE A 6 -23.68 11.99 7.32
CA ILE A 6 -23.07 12.84 6.31
C ILE A 6 -23.97 12.97 5.06
N TYR A 7 -23.78 14.04 4.29
CA TYR A 7 -24.62 14.34 3.13
C TYR A 7 -24.17 13.63 1.85
N ASN A 8 -22.88 13.33 1.73
CA ASN A 8 -22.27 12.82 0.51
C ASN A 8 -21.39 11.61 0.82
N VAL A 9 -21.26 10.73 -0.17
CA VAL A 9 -20.26 9.67 -0.20
C VAL A 9 -18.98 10.24 -0.83
N PRO A 10 -17.78 9.90 -0.33
CA PRO A 10 -16.52 10.26 -0.98
C PRO A 10 -16.46 9.69 -2.40
N GLU A 11 -15.85 10.40 -3.35
CA GLU A 11 -15.82 9.98 -4.75
C GLU A 11 -15.04 8.67 -4.92
N CYS A 12 -13.94 8.48 -4.18
CA CYS A 12 -13.18 7.24 -4.15
C CYS A 12 -14.01 6.01 -3.73
N PHE A 13 -15.10 6.20 -2.97
CA PHE A 13 -16.00 5.13 -2.52
C PHE A 13 -17.31 5.08 -3.33
N SER A 14 -17.48 5.98 -4.30
CA SER A 14 -18.69 6.07 -5.11
C SER A 14 -18.89 4.81 -5.96
N GLU A 15 -20.11 4.29 -5.98
CA GLU A 15 -20.50 3.16 -6.85
C GLU A 15 -20.40 3.49 -8.35
N ASN A 16 -20.36 4.78 -8.69
CA ASN A 16 -20.20 5.25 -10.07
C ASN A 16 -18.72 5.40 -10.46
N ASN A 17 -17.80 5.22 -9.52
CA ASN A 17 -16.36 5.36 -9.74
C ASN A 17 -15.72 4.00 -10.03
N GLY A 18 -16.04 3.46 -11.20
CA GLY A 18 -15.62 2.13 -11.65
C GLY A 18 -16.62 1.03 -11.33
N ALA A 19 -16.29 -0.20 -11.73
CA ALA A 19 -17.07 -1.40 -11.46
C ALA A 19 -16.12 -2.60 -11.41
N LEU A 20 -16.58 -3.79 -11.01
CA LEU A 20 -15.73 -5.01 -10.98
C LEU A 20 -15.08 -5.36 -12.32
N THR A 21 -15.65 -4.90 -13.43
CA THR A 21 -15.14 -5.11 -14.80
C THR A 21 -14.65 -3.82 -15.47
N VAL A 22 -14.70 -2.68 -14.78
CA VAL A 22 -14.32 -1.37 -15.31
C VAL A 22 -13.33 -0.72 -14.35
N TYR A 23 -12.06 -0.67 -14.77
CA TYR A 23 -11.00 -0.05 -13.99
C TYR A 23 -11.23 1.46 -13.83
N SER A 24 -11.01 1.95 -12.61
CA SER A 24 -10.91 3.39 -12.33
C SER A 24 -9.64 3.69 -11.54
N PRO A 25 -8.83 4.68 -11.97
CA PRO A 25 -7.60 5.07 -11.27
C PRO A 25 -7.83 5.94 -10.03
N THR A 26 -9.08 6.32 -9.76
CA THR A 26 -9.52 7.13 -8.61
C THR A 26 -10.43 6.36 -7.66
N SER A 27 -10.72 5.10 -7.96
CA SER A 27 -11.51 4.23 -7.09
C SER A 27 -10.64 3.66 -5.97
N GLU A 28 -11.14 3.69 -4.74
CA GLU A 28 -10.50 3.01 -3.61
C GLU A 28 -10.39 1.52 -3.91
N PHE A 29 -11.49 0.90 -4.36
CA PHE A 29 -11.55 -0.54 -4.62
C PHE A 29 -10.42 -0.96 -5.55
N TRP A 30 -10.26 -0.29 -6.68
CA TRP A 30 -9.21 -0.63 -7.65
C TRP A 30 -7.81 -0.28 -7.16
N THR A 31 -7.65 0.83 -6.44
CA THR A 31 -6.37 1.24 -5.86
C THR A 31 -5.88 0.19 -4.86
N TYR A 32 -6.72 -0.21 -3.92
CA TYR A 32 -6.36 -1.19 -2.90
C TYR A 32 -6.13 -2.58 -3.49
N ASN A 33 -6.96 -3.00 -4.45
CA ASN A 33 -6.76 -4.27 -5.14
C ASN A 33 -5.45 -4.29 -5.96
N ALA A 34 -5.05 -3.19 -6.59
CA ALA A 34 -3.78 -3.12 -7.30
C ALA A 34 -2.58 -3.33 -6.36
N VAL A 35 -2.59 -2.67 -5.20
CA VAL A 35 -1.55 -2.83 -4.17
C VAL A 35 -1.54 -4.26 -3.63
N ALA A 36 -2.70 -4.81 -3.28
CA ALA A 36 -2.82 -6.16 -2.73
C ALA A 36 -2.32 -7.23 -3.73
N ASN A 37 -2.74 -7.14 -4.99
CA ASN A 37 -2.32 -8.09 -6.03
C ASN A 37 -0.81 -8.07 -6.25
N PHE A 38 -0.19 -6.89 -6.23
CA PHE A 38 1.26 -6.79 -6.34
C PHE A 38 1.97 -7.39 -5.12
N ALA A 39 1.44 -7.13 -3.92
CA ALA A 39 1.98 -7.62 -2.66
C ALA A 39 1.94 -9.14 -2.51
N TYR A 40 0.98 -9.84 -3.11
CA TYR A 40 0.87 -11.31 -3.01
C TYR A 40 2.15 -12.04 -3.40
N SER A 41 2.87 -11.55 -4.41
CA SER A 41 4.10 -12.18 -4.89
C SER A 41 5.22 -12.23 -3.85
N ARG A 42 5.27 -11.25 -2.94
CA ARG A 42 6.35 -11.04 -1.96
C ARG A 42 5.80 -10.55 -0.63
N TYR A 43 4.71 -11.16 -0.19
CA TYR A 43 3.91 -10.68 0.93
C TYR A 43 4.75 -10.45 2.20
N SER A 44 5.60 -11.40 2.58
CA SER A 44 6.44 -11.30 3.79
C SER A 44 7.40 -10.10 3.79
N TYR A 45 7.79 -9.60 2.61
CA TYR A 45 8.63 -8.42 2.46
C TYR A 45 7.79 -7.16 2.42
N MET A 46 6.80 -7.09 1.51
CA MET A 46 5.99 -5.88 1.32
C MET A 46 5.08 -5.58 2.50
N LEU A 47 4.66 -6.59 3.27
CA LEU A 47 3.80 -6.41 4.45
C LEU A 47 4.44 -5.50 5.49
N LYS A 48 5.78 -5.47 5.60
CA LYS A 48 6.47 -4.61 6.55
C LYS A 48 6.22 -3.13 6.23
N ASP A 49 6.41 -2.76 4.97
CA ASP A 49 6.17 -1.41 4.48
C ASP A 49 4.67 -1.06 4.54
N ILE A 50 3.79 -2.00 4.15
CA ILE A 50 2.33 -1.83 4.22
C ILE A 50 1.87 -1.57 5.65
N ARG A 51 2.33 -2.36 6.63
CA ARG A 51 1.96 -2.18 8.04
C ARG A 51 2.46 -0.86 8.60
N ALA A 52 3.68 -0.45 8.25
CA ALA A 52 4.20 0.85 8.69
C ALA A 52 3.33 2.00 8.15
N HIS A 53 2.92 1.92 6.88
CA HIS A 53 2.04 2.91 6.27
C HIS A 53 0.64 2.91 6.88
N GLN A 54 0.05 1.72 7.09
CA GLN A 54 -1.24 1.56 7.76
C GLN A 54 -1.22 2.16 9.18
N ALA A 55 -0.20 1.83 9.98
CA ALA A 55 -0.06 2.35 11.34
C ALA A 55 0.03 3.87 11.36
N THR A 56 0.73 4.49 10.40
CA THR A 56 0.80 5.96 10.28
C THR A 56 -0.59 6.58 10.16
N TRP A 57 -1.46 6.01 9.33
CA TRP A 57 -2.83 6.51 9.14
C TRP A 57 -3.74 6.20 10.33
N GLU A 58 -3.62 5.01 10.92
CA GLU A 58 -4.38 4.64 12.12
C GLU A 58 -4.04 5.56 13.30
N ASP A 59 -2.76 5.81 13.56
CA ASP A 59 -2.30 6.71 14.61
C ASP A 59 -2.76 8.15 14.36
N TYR A 60 -2.68 8.61 13.12
CA TYR A 60 -3.18 9.93 12.73
C TYR A 60 -4.68 10.07 13.04
N PHE A 61 -5.50 9.09 12.67
CA PHE A 61 -6.93 9.14 12.94
C PHE A 61 -7.25 9.00 14.43
N ASN A 62 -6.53 8.15 15.17
CA ASN A 62 -6.69 8.02 16.62
C ASN A 62 -6.46 9.35 17.35
N GLN A 63 -5.53 10.18 16.86
CA GLN A 63 -5.26 11.50 17.43
C GLN A 63 -6.25 12.57 16.95
N LEU A 64 -6.65 12.53 15.69
CA LEU A 64 -7.45 13.60 15.08
C LEU A 64 -8.95 13.50 15.39
N VAL A 65 -9.50 12.29 15.41
CA VAL A 65 -10.96 12.07 15.55
C VAL A 65 -11.54 12.72 16.81
N PRO A 66 -10.93 12.59 18.02
CA PRO A 66 -11.47 13.21 19.22
C PRO A 66 -11.62 14.73 19.13
N ALA A 67 -10.68 15.42 18.46
CA ALA A 67 -10.75 16.86 18.26
C ALA A 67 -11.88 17.24 17.30
N VAL A 68 -12.08 16.45 16.25
CA VAL A 68 -13.18 16.63 15.27
C VAL A 68 -14.54 16.41 15.93
N ASP A 69 -14.66 15.36 16.77
CA ASP A 69 -15.86 15.08 17.54
C ASP A 69 -16.23 16.24 18.46
N GLN A 70 -15.25 16.80 19.17
CA GLN A 70 -15.46 17.94 20.06
C GLN A 70 -15.91 19.18 19.28
N MET A 71 -15.33 19.44 18.10
CA MET A 71 -15.77 20.55 17.24
C MET A 71 -17.21 20.37 16.76
N ALA A 72 -17.59 19.16 16.36
CA ALA A 72 -18.94 18.87 15.88
C ALA A 72 -20.01 19.00 16.98
N GLN A 73 -19.68 18.70 18.24
CA GLN A 73 -20.59 18.89 19.38
C GLN A 73 -20.84 20.37 19.72
N GLY A 74 -19.95 21.27 19.31
CA GLY A 74 -20.02 22.69 19.65
C GLY A 74 -20.87 23.55 18.71
N VAL A 75 -21.47 22.96 17.67
CA VAL A 75 -22.20 23.67 16.60
C VAL A 75 -23.60 23.10 16.42
N SER A 76 -24.42 23.74 15.58
CA SER A 76 -25.76 23.21 15.26
C SER A 76 -25.68 21.87 14.50
N GLU A 77 -26.76 21.09 14.50
CA GLU A 77 -26.78 19.79 13.79
C GLU A 77 -26.44 19.95 12.29
N GLU A 78 -26.99 20.98 11.64
CA GLU A 78 -26.72 21.23 10.22
C GLU A 78 -25.23 21.53 9.97
N GLU A 79 -24.63 22.38 10.80
CA GLU A 79 -23.21 22.71 10.72
C GLU A 79 -22.33 21.50 11.02
N ALA A 80 -22.67 20.71 12.04
CA ALA A 80 -21.96 19.48 12.39
C ALA A 80 -21.97 18.50 11.21
N ARG A 81 -23.13 18.28 10.58
CA ARG A 81 -23.22 17.37 9.43
C ARG A 81 -22.40 17.86 8.25
N ARG A 82 -22.37 19.17 7.96
CA ARG A 82 -21.52 19.73 6.89
C ARG A 82 -20.03 19.54 7.21
N LEU A 83 -19.62 19.82 8.45
CA LEU A 83 -18.25 19.64 8.93
C LEU A 83 -17.81 18.18 8.80
N LEU A 84 -18.61 17.25 9.34
CA LEU A 84 -18.31 15.81 9.35
C LEU A 84 -18.37 15.21 7.94
N THR A 85 -19.22 15.73 7.05
CA THR A 85 -19.24 15.36 5.62
C THR A 85 -17.91 15.74 4.98
N LYS A 86 -17.51 17.01 5.11
CA LYS A 86 -16.23 17.49 4.56
C LYS A 86 -15.06 16.69 5.10
N PHE A 87 -14.99 16.49 6.40
CA PHE A 87 -13.95 15.69 7.03
C PHE A 87 -13.92 14.27 6.46
N SER A 88 -15.04 13.56 6.43
CA SER A 88 -15.08 12.16 5.97
C SER A 88 -14.65 12.04 4.50
N CYS A 89 -15.18 12.91 3.63
CA CYS A 89 -14.80 12.96 2.22
C CYS A 89 -13.31 13.27 2.04
N ASP A 90 -12.81 14.34 2.65
CA ASP A 90 -11.42 14.75 2.50
C ASP A 90 -10.45 13.65 2.99
N GLN A 91 -10.77 12.99 4.10
CA GLN A 91 -9.90 11.94 4.66
C GLN A 91 -9.95 10.64 3.86
N ALA A 92 -11.11 10.29 3.29
CA ALA A 92 -11.22 9.14 2.39
C ALA A 92 -10.40 9.34 1.12
N GLU A 93 -10.47 10.53 0.49
CA GLU A 93 -9.68 10.84 -0.70
C GLU A 93 -8.17 10.85 -0.40
N GLN A 94 -7.76 11.50 0.69
CA GLN A 94 -6.35 11.58 1.06
C GLN A 94 -5.75 10.22 1.40
N SER A 95 -6.47 9.40 2.18
CA SER A 95 -6.00 8.05 2.51
C SER A 95 -5.92 7.13 1.29
N THR A 96 -6.89 7.22 0.36
CA THR A 96 -6.85 6.48 -0.90
C THR A 96 -5.68 6.91 -1.78
N GLN A 97 -5.44 8.22 -1.91
CA GLN A 97 -4.31 8.75 -2.66
C GLN A 97 -2.98 8.33 -2.03
N SER A 98 -2.87 8.35 -0.70
CA SER A 98 -1.67 7.89 0.01
C SER A 98 -1.43 6.38 -0.18
N TRP A 99 -2.49 5.57 -0.22
CA TRP A 99 -2.38 4.14 -0.53
C TRP A 99 -1.91 3.89 -1.96
N LYS A 100 -2.33 4.71 -2.91
CA LYS A 100 -1.83 4.68 -4.29
C LYS A 100 -0.34 5.00 -4.36
N GLU A 101 0.12 5.99 -3.61
CA GLU A 101 1.54 6.34 -3.48
C GLU A 101 2.35 5.20 -2.84
N LEU A 102 1.81 4.53 -1.81
CA LEU A 102 2.38 3.30 -1.26
C LEU A 102 2.52 2.23 -2.34
N GLY A 103 1.50 2.03 -3.17
CA GLY A 103 1.53 1.11 -4.31
C GLY A 103 2.67 1.40 -5.29
N GLN A 104 2.82 2.67 -5.66
CA GLN A 104 3.91 3.12 -6.54
C GLN A 104 5.28 2.90 -5.88
N TYR A 105 5.40 3.21 -4.59
CA TYR A 105 6.61 2.97 -3.81
C TYR A 105 6.99 1.48 -3.78
N LEU A 106 6.02 0.60 -3.48
CA LEU A 106 6.24 -0.84 -3.47
C LEU A 106 6.67 -1.34 -4.85
N LEU A 107 6.02 -0.86 -5.91
CA LEU A 107 6.40 -1.20 -7.29
C LEU A 107 7.86 -0.83 -7.55
N VAL A 108 8.28 0.39 -7.22
CA VAL A 108 9.67 0.82 -7.40
C VAL A 108 10.61 -0.04 -6.56
N LYS A 109 10.32 -0.23 -5.28
CA LYS A 109 11.19 -0.97 -4.36
C LYS A 109 11.37 -2.44 -4.75
N TYR A 110 10.30 -3.08 -5.23
CA TYR A 110 10.21 -4.53 -5.39
C TYR A 110 10.06 -5.06 -6.82
N MET A 111 9.98 -4.21 -7.86
CA MET A 111 9.90 -4.67 -9.26
C MET A 111 11.05 -5.64 -9.61
N ASP A 112 10.80 -6.53 -10.56
CA ASP A 112 11.77 -7.51 -11.11
C ASP A 112 12.38 -8.51 -10.13
N GLY A 113 11.76 -8.77 -8.98
CA GLY A 113 12.30 -9.78 -8.05
C GLY A 113 13.36 -9.29 -7.10
N VAL A 114 13.68 -8.00 -7.16
CA VAL A 114 14.72 -7.41 -6.32
C VAL A 114 14.12 -6.63 -5.16
N VAL A 115 14.98 -6.25 -4.23
CA VAL A 115 14.70 -5.23 -3.20
C VAL A 115 15.75 -4.14 -3.38
N LYS A 116 15.31 -2.94 -3.73
CA LYS A 116 16.21 -1.78 -3.79
C LYS A 116 16.56 -1.35 -2.37
N GLU A 117 17.86 -1.13 -2.11
CA GLU A 117 18.34 -0.71 -0.80
C GLU A 117 17.93 0.74 -0.51
N GLU A 118 17.68 1.02 0.77
CA GLU A 118 17.30 2.33 1.27
C GLU A 118 18.16 2.74 2.44
N LYS A 119 18.41 4.04 2.54
CA LYS A 119 19.07 4.68 3.68
C LYS A 119 18.32 5.95 4.01
N ASP A 120 17.96 6.12 5.29
CA ASP A 120 17.25 7.29 5.79
C ASP A 120 15.95 7.62 5.00
N GLY A 121 15.21 6.56 4.61
CA GLY A 121 13.95 6.68 3.86
C GLY A 121 14.09 7.04 2.38
N LYS A 122 15.31 6.98 1.82
CA LYS A 122 15.58 7.25 0.41
C LYS A 122 16.27 6.06 -0.26
N PHE A 123 15.93 5.80 -1.52
CA PHE A 123 16.64 4.79 -2.31
C PHE A 123 18.11 5.18 -2.49
N VAL A 124 18.99 4.21 -2.32
CA VAL A 124 20.43 4.38 -2.53
C VAL A 124 20.72 4.26 -4.03
N THR A 125 21.10 5.38 -4.66
CA THR A 125 21.37 5.45 -6.10
C THR A 125 22.67 6.18 -6.39
N ASN A 126 23.25 5.89 -7.55
CA ASN A 126 24.32 6.71 -8.13
C ASN A 126 23.79 8.04 -8.72
N GLU A 127 24.68 8.85 -9.29
CA GLU A 127 24.34 10.16 -9.90
C GLU A 127 23.32 10.06 -11.05
N ALA A 128 23.17 8.90 -11.67
CA ALA A 128 22.22 8.65 -12.75
C ALA A 128 20.85 8.14 -12.27
N GLY A 129 20.63 8.01 -10.95
CA GLY A 129 19.38 7.47 -10.38
C GLY A 129 19.26 5.95 -10.47
N ILE A 130 20.37 5.25 -10.73
CA ILE A 130 20.39 3.78 -10.81
C ILE A 130 20.74 3.23 -9.41
N PRO A 131 20.02 2.21 -8.91
CA PRO A 131 20.35 1.57 -7.64
C PRO A 131 21.78 1.03 -7.67
N GLU A 132 22.62 1.42 -6.71
CA GLU A 132 24.01 0.94 -6.63
C GLU A 132 24.07 -0.57 -6.37
N LYS A 133 23.12 -1.06 -5.57
CA LYS A 133 23.00 -2.45 -5.20
C LYS A 133 21.53 -2.83 -5.01
N VAL A 134 21.23 -4.08 -5.29
CA VAL A 134 19.90 -4.66 -5.08
C VAL A 134 20.01 -6.00 -4.34
N GLY A 135 19.11 -6.21 -3.38
CA GLY A 135 18.92 -7.51 -2.74
C GLY A 135 18.14 -8.44 -3.66
N ARG A 136 18.64 -9.64 -3.90
CA ARG A 136 17.89 -10.68 -4.61
C ARG A 136 17.30 -11.63 -3.57
N LEU A 137 15.98 -11.73 -3.53
CA LEU A 137 15.28 -12.46 -2.47
C LEU A 137 15.48 -13.97 -2.53
N GLY A 138 15.95 -14.50 -3.67
CA GLY A 138 16.14 -15.93 -3.88
C GLY A 138 14.83 -16.71 -3.71
N TYR A 139 14.93 -18.03 -3.77
CA TYR A 139 13.85 -18.90 -3.30
C TYR A 139 14.11 -19.28 -1.84
N PRO A 140 13.04 -19.54 -1.05
CA PRO A 140 13.19 -20.11 0.28
C PRO A 140 14.05 -21.37 0.24
N GLU A 141 14.88 -21.58 1.27
CA GLU A 141 15.81 -22.72 1.31
C GLU A 141 15.07 -24.06 1.22
N GLU A 142 13.87 -24.16 1.79
CA GLU A 142 13.00 -25.34 1.67
C GLU A 142 12.62 -25.64 0.22
N TYR A 143 12.27 -24.60 -0.55
CA TYR A 143 11.98 -24.75 -1.97
C TYR A 143 13.24 -25.14 -2.75
N LEU A 144 14.38 -24.53 -2.43
CA LEU A 144 15.67 -24.91 -3.02
C LEU A 144 16.02 -26.37 -2.73
N ARG A 145 15.72 -26.89 -1.54
CA ARG A 145 15.93 -28.30 -1.18
C ARG A 145 15.00 -29.25 -1.95
N LEU A 146 13.77 -28.83 -2.25
CA LEU A 146 12.82 -29.63 -3.05
C LEU A 146 13.24 -29.75 -4.52
N ILE A 147 13.80 -28.68 -5.10
CA ILE A 147 14.23 -28.66 -6.50
C ILE A 147 15.69 -29.04 -6.69
N ALA A 148 16.48 -29.11 -5.62
CA ALA A 148 17.86 -29.57 -5.67
C ALA A 148 17.87 -31.02 -6.18
N PRO A 149 18.62 -31.32 -7.25
CA PRO A 149 18.72 -32.69 -7.74
C PRO A 149 19.27 -33.58 -6.62
N THR A 150 18.51 -34.62 -6.28
CA THR A 150 18.83 -35.60 -5.23
C THR A 150 20.05 -36.46 -5.59
N GLU A 151 20.43 -36.49 -6.86
CA GLU A 151 21.61 -37.19 -7.34
C GLU A 151 22.66 -36.21 -7.85
N LYS A 152 23.84 -36.20 -7.21
CA LYS A 152 25.06 -35.75 -7.87
C LYS A 152 25.23 -36.64 -9.10
N LYS A 153 24.91 -36.13 -10.29
CA LYS A 153 25.41 -36.74 -11.53
C LYS A 153 26.93 -36.67 -11.46
N GLU A 154 27.58 -37.78 -11.09
CA GLU A 154 28.98 -38.00 -11.39
C GLU A 154 29.10 -37.96 -12.91
N VAL A 155 29.53 -36.80 -13.42
CA VAL A 155 29.97 -36.69 -14.80
C VAL A 155 31.29 -37.46 -14.85
N ASN A 156 31.19 -38.76 -15.17
CA ASN A 156 32.35 -39.56 -15.56
C ASN A 156 32.87 -38.99 -16.89
N ILE A 157 33.83 -38.08 -16.79
CA ILE A 157 34.64 -37.63 -17.92
C ILE A 157 35.64 -38.76 -18.18
N ASN A 158 35.22 -39.83 -18.86
CA ASN A 158 36.11 -40.86 -19.33
C ASN A 158 36.51 -40.59 -20.79
N LYS A 159 37.77 -40.14 -20.92
CA LYS A 159 38.75 -40.28 -22.01
C LYS A 159 38.36 -39.91 -23.44
#